data_AF-A0A8J3A4I2-F1
#
_entry.id   AF-A0A8J3A4I2-F1
#
_cell.length_a   1.000
_cell.length_b   1.000
_cell.length_c   1.000
_cell.angle_alpha   90.00
_cell.angle_beta   90.00
_cell.angle_gamma   90.00
#
_symmetry.space_group_name_H-M   'P 1'
#
loop_
_entity.id
_entity.type
_entity.pdbx_description
1 polymer ?
#
loop_
_entity_poly.entity_id
_entity_poly.type
_entity_poly.pdbx_seq_one_letter_code
_entity_poly.pdbx_strand_id
1 'polypeptide(L)' 'MFQRDMGGNGMIPGIIIGIIVGAIFDNIGLGVALGIILGLLYDINIKAKKKDKAADGETGSPDDPA' A
#
# COMPACT_ATOMS: atom_id res chain seq x y z
N MET A 1 -12.96 -14.01 -15.14
CA MET A 1 -11.54 -13.64 -14.99
C MET A 1 -11.46 -12.54 -13.95
N PHE A 2 -11.57 -12.88 -12.66
CA PHE A 2 -11.37 -11.93 -11.57
C PHE A 2 -9.99 -12.23 -11.00
N GLN A 3 -8.99 -11.52 -11.51
CA GLN A 3 -7.63 -11.53 -10.98
C GLN A 3 -7.70 -11.13 -9.51
N ARG A 4 -7.69 -12.13 -8.62
CA ARG A 4 -7.34 -11.94 -7.22
C ARG A 4 -5.82 -11.96 -7.14
N ASP A 5 -5.19 -10.93 -7.68
CA ASP A 5 -3.85 -10.58 -7.25
C ASP A 5 -4.00 -9.99 -5.84
N MET A 6 -4.07 -10.88 -4.84
CA MET A 6 -3.92 -10.54 -3.42
C MET A 6 -2.47 -10.10 -3.10
N GLY A 7 -1.74 -9.61 -4.10
CA GLY A 7 -0.41 -9.02 -3.99
C GLY A 7 -0.55 -7.56 -3.60
N GLY A 8 -0.58 -7.29 -2.30
CA GLY A 8 -0.10 -6.02 -1.73
C GLY A 8 -0.68 -4.73 -2.30
N ASN A 9 -1.98 -4.68 -2.62
CA ASN A 9 -2.60 -3.46 -3.11
C ASN A 9 -3.36 -2.77 -1.97
N GLY A 10 -2.75 -1.73 -1.38
CA GLY A 10 -3.31 -0.93 -0.27
C GLY A 10 -4.71 -0.33 -0.55
N MET A 11 -5.14 -0.38 -1.80
CA MET A 11 -6.47 0.01 -2.26
C MET A 11 -7.61 -0.84 -1.68
N ILE A 12 -7.43 -2.16 -1.53
CA ILE A 12 -8.49 -3.05 -0.99
C ILE A 12 -8.83 -2.70 0.48
N PRO A 13 -7.86 -2.65 1.42
CA PRO A 13 -8.16 -2.22 2.78
C PRO A 13 -8.62 -0.77 2.84
N GLY A 14 -8.10 0.11 1.97
CA GLY A 14 -8.57 1.50 1.86
C GLY A 14 -10.06 1.60 1.51
N ILE A 15 -10.55 0.83 0.54
CA ILE A 15 -11.96 0.82 0.15
C ILE A 15 -12.85 0.25 1.27
N ILE A 16 -12.43 -0.84 1.92
CA ILE A 16 -13.20 -1.44 3.02
C ILE A 16 -13.36 -0.45 4.18
N ILE A 17 -12.26 0.19 4.59
CA ILE A 17 -12.28 1.22 5.65
C ILE A 17 -13.13 2.41 5.21
N GLY A 18 -12.99 2.85 3.97
CA GLY A 18 -13.77 3.96 3.42
C GLY A 18 -15.28 3.71 3.44
N ILE A 19 -15.73 2.50 3.10
CA ILE A 19 -17.14 2.13 3.15
C ILE A 19 -17.65 2.14 4.60
N ILE A 20 -16.88 1.59 5.55
CA ILE A 20 -17.26 1.55 6.97
C ILE A 20 -17.38 2.96 7.55
N VAL A 21 -16.37 3.80 7.31
CA VAL A 21 -16.37 5.21 7.76
C VAL A 21 -17.52 5.96 7.10
N GLY A 22 -17.71 5.80 5.79
CA GLY A 22 -18.80 6.43 5.06
C GLY A 22 -20.18 6.03 5.58
N ALA A 23 -20.37 4.76 5.96
CA ALA A 23 -21.61 4.29 6.56
C ALA A 23 -21.85 4.89 7.96
N ILE A 24 -20.80 5.07 8.78
CA ILE A 24 -20.91 5.71 10.10
C ILE A 24 -21.36 7.18 9.98
N PHE A 25 -20.88 7.88 8.95
CA PHE A 25 -21.22 9.28 8.70
C PHE A 25 -22.44 9.47 7.79
N ASP A 26 -23.16 8.39 7.47
CA ASP A 26 -24.29 8.37 6.54
C ASP A 26 -23.97 9.01 5.17
N ASN A 27 -22.69 8.97 4.80
CA ASN A 27 -22.15 9.54 3.58
C ASN A 27 -21.08 8.62 2.99
N ILE A 28 -21.55 7.61 2.27
CA ILE A 28 -20.70 6.62 1.60
C ILE A 28 -19.81 7.28 0.55
N GLY A 29 -20.28 8.33 -0.13
CA GLY A 29 -19.49 9.05 -1.14
C GLY A 29 -18.21 9.65 -0.55
N LEU A 30 -18.33 10.32 0.60
CA LEU A 30 -17.19 10.89 1.32
C LEU A 30 -16.26 9.81 1.88
N GLY A 31 -16.84 8.76 2.47
CA GLY A 31 -16.06 7.65 3.03
C GLY A 31 -15.24 6.89 1.99
N VAL A 32 -15.83 6.56 0.84
CA VAL A 32 -15.13 5.87 -0.25
C VAL A 32 -14.03 6.75 -0.85
N ALA A 33 -14.27 8.05 -1.04
CA ALA A 33 -13.25 8.98 -1.53
C ALA A 33 -12.04 9.04 -0.58
N LEU A 34 -12.28 9.16 0.74
CA LEU A 34 -11.24 9.11 1.77
C LEU A 34 -10.50 7.76 1.78
N GLY A 35 -11.23 6.65 1.69
CA GLY A 35 -10.68 5.30 1.66
C GLY A 35 -9.73 5.06 0.49
N ILE A 36 -10.09 5.55 -0.71
CA ILE A 36 -9.24 5.48 -1.91
C ILE A 36 -7.96 6.30 -1.72
N ILE A 37 -8.08 7.55 -1.24
CA ILE A 37 -6.92 8.43 -1.00
C ILE A 37 -5.94 7.79 -0.01
N LEU A 38 -6.46 7.28 1.12
CA LEU A 38 -5.64 6.63 2.14
C LEU A 38 -5.01 5.32 1.64
N GLY A 39 -5.77 4.52 0.87
CA GLY A 39 -5.25 3.28 0.28
C GLY A 39 -4.12 3.52 -0.72
N LEU A 40 -4.23 4.56 -1.54
CA LEU A 40 -3.17 4.98 -2.48
C LEU A 40 -1.94 5.53 -1.73
N LEU A 41 -2.16 6.37 -0.71
CA LEU A 41 -1.06 6.94 0.08
C LEU A 41 -0.28 5.86 0.83
N TYR A 42 -0.97 4.84 1.34
CA TYR A 42 -0.36 3.68 1.97
C TYR A 42 0.48 2.86 0.99
N ASP A 43 -0.02 2.62 -0.22
CA ASP A 43 0.71 1.89 -1.27
C ASP A 43 1.98 2.64 -1.72
N ILE A 44 1.90 3.97 -1.86
CA ILE A 44 3.07 4.81 -2.18
C ILE A 44 4.13 4.74 -1.07
N ASN A 45 3.72 4.86 0.20
CA ASN A 45 4.65 4.81 1.34
C ASN A 45 5.32 3.43 1.50
N ILE A 46 4.59 2.34 1.25
CA ILE A 46 5.17 0.99 1.29
C ILE A 46 6.16 0.80 0.13
N LYS A 47 5.82 1.24 -1.08
CA LYS A 47 6.72 1.16 -2.23
C LYS A 47 7.98 2.01 -2.06
N ALA A 48 7.86 3.20 -1.45
CA ALA A 48 8.99 4.04 -1.10
C ALA A 48 9.93 3.33 -0.10
N LYS A 49 9.40 2.81 1.00
CA LYS A 49 10.19 2.05 1.99
C LYS A 49 10.84 0.78 1.44
N LYS A 50 10.22 0.13 0.44
CA LYS A 50 10.82 -1.03 -0.24
C LYS A 50 12.00 -0.65 -1.14
N LYS A 51 11.97 0.53 -1.78
CA LYS A 51 13.08 1.01 -2.61
C LYS A 51 14.30 1.38 -1.77
N ASP A 52 14.09 2.06 -0.65
CA ASP A 52 15.20 2.47 0.23
C ASP A 52 15.92 1.24 0.81
N LYS A 53 15.17 0.20 1.23
CA LYS A 53 15.77 -1.07 1.69
C LYS A 53 16.49 -1.86 0.61
N ALA A 54 16.18 -1.66 -0.67
CA ALA A 54 16.86 -2.34 -1.77
C ALA A 54 18.18 -1.65 -2.13
N ALA A 55 18.26 -0.32 -1.98
CA ALA A 55 19.48 0.44 -2.21
C ALA A 55 20.53 0.23 -1.12
N ASP A 56 20.11 0.00 0.13
CA ASP A 56 21.03 -0.25 1.25
C ASP A 56 21.56 -1.71 1.33
N GLY A 57 21.14 -2.58 0.40
CA GLY A 57 21.55 -3.99 0.33
C GLY A 57 22.71 -4.28 -0.64
N GLU A 58 23.10 -3.33 -1.49
CA GLU A 58 24.13 -3.50 -2.53
C GLU A 58 25.51 -2.92 -2.16
N THR A 59 25.76 -2.60 -0.88
CA THR A 59 27.13 -2.44 -0.37
C THR A 59 27.52 -3.64 0.49
N GLY A 60 27.42 -4.83 -0.10
CA GLY A 60 28.12 -6.02 0.40
C GLY A 60 29.59 -5.92 0.01
N SER A 61 30.45 -5.85 1.03
CA SER A 61 31.91 -5.77 0.99
C SER A 61 32.56 -6.67 -0.09
N PRO A 62 33.59 -6.19 -0.80
CA PRO A 62 34.46 -7.02 -1.62
C PRO A 62 35.47 -7.77 -0.74
N ASP A 63 35.02 -8.83 -0.06
CA ASP A 63 35.86 -9.86 0.54
C ASP A 63 35.00 -11.15 0.45
N ASP A 64 35.32 -12.28 -0.19
CA ASP A 64 36.55 -13.04 -0.52
C ASP A 64 36.00 -14.33 -1.26
N PRO A 65 36.68 -15.10 -2.17
CA PRO A 65 37.73 -16.06 -1.74
C PRO A 65 38.75 -16.57 -2.82
N ALA A 66 40.03 -16.72 -2.45
CA ALA A 66 40.93 -17.88 -2.71
C ALA A 66 42.42 -17.50 -2.65
#